data_AF-E0S6S9-F1
#
_entry.id   AF-E0S6S9-F1
#
_cell.length_a   1.000
_cell.length_b   1.000
_cell.length_c   1.000
_cell.angle_alpha   90.00
_cell.angle_beta   90.00
_cell.angle_gamma   90.00
#
_symmetry.space_group_name_H-M   'P 1'
#
loop_
_entity.id
_entity.type
_entity.pdbx_description
1 polymer ?
#
loop_
_entity_poly.entity_id
_entity_poly.type
_entity_poly.pdbx_seq_one_letter_code
_entity_poly.pdbx_strand_id
1 'polypeptide(L)'
;MEPGSTYPANFESLRAFFEVVGNERYFKIQIVTLESLDTFEAALRERKVVYKKCFSSMIEESEDLVLILEDSKIYLPSPGKYVLFGNRRHRDFVQIVFSPTLEEKLAAVGDKYTVQAYSYKNINELRRISQGEEWTIESYFGSGLDYFESVIMLVVKNRNKFKDILSGCKEIESKLGNGFFLQMKLNGLVGKLLVVRNGDSYRLNVSKSVLGSIGKRIGFNADSIA
;
A
#
# COMPACT_ATOMS: atom_id res chain seq x y z
N MET A 1 -7.46 0.29 22.33
CA MET A 1 -6.93 -1.08 22.55
C MET A 1 -5.80 -1.26 21.55
N GLU A 2 -4.56 -1.25 22.02
CA GLU A 2 -3.37 -1.41 21.17
C GLU A 2 -3.09 -2.89 20.94
N PRO A 3 -3.03 -3.39 19.70
CA PRO A 3 -2.34 -4.64 19.43
C PRO A 3 -0.88 -4.28 19.12
N GLY A 4 -0.11 -3.95 20.15
CA GLY A 4 1.34 -3.79 20.04
C GLY A 4 1.99 -5.17 19.95
N SER A 5 2.57 -5.51 18.80
CA SER A 5 3.43 -6.70 18.68
C SER A 5 4.65 -6.53 19.61
N THR A 6 4.75 -7.40 20.60
CA THR A 6 5.64 -7.31 21.77
C THR A 6 7.03 -7.92 21.58
N TYR A 7 7.54 -8.00 20.34
CA TYR A 7 8.89 -8.51 20.11
C TYR A 7 9.79 -7.44 19.49
N PRO A 8 10.94 -7.12 20.13
CA PRO A 8 11.95 -6.28 19.51
C PRO A 8 12.42 -6.95 18.22
N ALA A 9 12.11 -6.34 17.08
CA ALA A 9 12.52 -6.87 15.79
C ALA A 9 13.95 -6.40 15.55
N ASN A 10 14.91 -7.17 16.05
CA ASN A 10 16.31 -6.92 15.73
C ASN A 10 16.54 -7.20 14.24
N PHE A 11 16.55 -6.14 13.43
CA PHE A 11 16.78 -6.24 11.99
C PHE A 11 18.27 -6.49 11.70
N GLU A 12 18.62 -7.72 11.30
CA GLU A 12 20.00 -8.13 11.00
C GLU A 12 20.63 -7.28 9.88
N SER A 13 19.82 -6.88 8.90
CA SER A 13 20.27 -5.98 7.82
C SER A 13 20.69 -4.58 8.30
N LEU A 14 20.30 -4.18 9.52
CA LEU A 14 20.72 -2.93 10.16
C LEU A 14 21.89 -3.13 11.16
N ARG A 15 22.45 -4.33 11.31
CA ARG A 15 23.52 -4.57 12.29
C ARG A 15 24.73 -3.65 12.09
N ALA A 16 25.23 -3.57 10.86
CA ALA A 16 26.34 -2.70 10.49
C ALA A 16 26.02 -1.22 10.72
N PHE A 17 24.76 -0.80 10.50
CA PHE A 17 24.31 0.55 10.78
C PHE A 17 24.44 0.88 12.28
N PHE A 18 23.93 0.01 13.15
CA PHE A 18 23.98 0.23 14.59
C PHE A 18 25.41 0.14 15.15
N GLU A 19 26.26 -0.72 14.57
CA GLU A 19 27.69 -0.75 14.88
C GLU A 19 28.37 0.59 14.57
N VAL A 20 28.09 1.20 13.41
CA VAL A 20 28.62 2.51 13.04
C VAL A 20 28.09 3.60 13.98
N VAL A 21 26.78 3.63 14.24
CA VAL A 21 26.16 4.63 15.14
C VAL A 21 26.76 4.59 16.55
N GLY A 22 27.12 3.40 17.04
CA GLY A 22 27.67 3.24 18.39
C GLY A 22 29.15 3.56 18.53
N ASN A 23 29.94 3.42 17.46
CA ASN A 23 31.41 3.49 17.53
C ASN A 23 32.02 4.67 16.78
N GLU A 24 31.35 5.18 15.73
CA GLU A 24 31.92 6.23 14.88
C GLU A 24 31.48 7.62 15.30
N ARG A 25 32.43 8.55 15.32
CA ARG A 25 32.17 9.95 15.69
C ARG A 25 31.41 10.70 14.60
N TYR A 26 31.74 10.44 13.33
CA TYR A 26 31.16 11.12 12.17
C TYR A 26 30.94 10.12 11.03
N PHE A 27 29.78 10.20 10.37
CA PHE A 27 29.43 9.30 9.27
C PHE A 27 28.34 9.88 8.38
N LYS A 28 28.26 9.36 7.15
CA LYS A 28 27.20 9.64 6.18
C LYS A 28 26.69 8.31 5.66
N ILE A 29 25.51 7.89 6.13
CA ILE A 29 24.88 6.62 5.74
C ILE A 29 23.59 6.91 4.98
N GLN A 30 23.36 6.16 3.91
CA GLN A 30 22.08 6.12 3.22
C GLN A 30 21.40 4.78 3.50
N ILE A 31 20.16 4.82 3.97
CA ILE A 31 19.30 3.64 4.12
C ILE A 31 18.48 3.46 2.85
N VAL A 32 18.73 2.35 2.16
CA VAL A 32 17.99 1.94 0.95
C VAL A 32 17.04 0.82 1.34
N THR A 33 15.73 1.00 1.11
CA THR A 33 14.72 0.04 1.57
C THR A 33 13.37 0.18 0.87
N LEU A 34 12.59 -0.90 0.86
CA LEU A 34 11.17 -0.88 0.53
C LEU A 34 10.27 -0.67 1.77
N GLU A 35 10.87 -0.66 2.97
CA GLU A 35 10.19 -0.37 4.21
C GLU A 35 9.85 1.12 4.34
N SER A 36 8.88 1.41 5.20
CA SER A 36 8.51 2.79 5.50
C SER A 36 9.54 3.47 6.40
N LEU A 37 9.55 4.80 6.39
CA LEU A 37 10.32 5.59 7.37
C LEU A 37 9.92 5.22 8.80
N ASP A 38 8.63 5.04 9.08
CA ASP A 38 8.12 4.68 10.40
C ASP A 38 8.70 3.34 10.90
N THR A 39 8.89 2.37 9.99
CA THR A 39 9.51 1.08 10.30
C THR A 39 10.96 1.28 10.76
N PHE A 40 11.72 2.11 10.04
CA PHE A 40 13.10 2.41 10.40
C PHE A 40 13.20 3.22 11.70
N GLU A 41 12.33 4.22 11.89
CA GLU A 41 12.25 4.98 13.14
C GLU A 41 11.87 4.12 14.36
N ALA A 42 11.04 3.09 14.16
CA ALA A 42 10.77 2.10 15.20
C ALA A 42 12.05 1.33 15.60
N ALA A 43 12.87 0.91 14.63
CA ALA A 43 14.15 0.26 14.90
C ALA A 43 15.13 1.17 15.67
N LEU A 44 15.20 2.47 15.31
CA LEU A 44 16.00 3.45 16.03
C LEU A 44 15.55 3.58 17.50
N ARG A 45 14.24 3.69 17.74
CA ARG A 45 13.66 3.80 19.09
C ARG A 45 13.94 2.56 19.93
N GLU A 46 13.83 1.37 19.34
CA GLU A 46 14.11 0.10 20.01
C GLU A 46 15.56 0.02 20.50
N ARG A 47 16.51 0.50 19.67
CA ARG A 47 17.93 0.61 20.03
C ARG A 47 18.28 1.88 20.82
N LYS A 48 17.29 2.67 21.23
CA LYS A 48 17.45 3.92 21.99
C LYS A 48 18.40 4.92 21.31
N VAL A 49 18.42 4.94 19.98
CA VAL A 49 19.19 5.92 19.21
C VAL A 49 18.47 7.26 19.28
N VAL A 50 19.17 8.28 19.78
CA VAL A 50 18.68 9.66 19.78
C VAL A 50 18.96 10.27 18.40
N TYR A 51 17.95 10.83 17.77
CA TYR A 51 18.06 11.47 16.46
C TYR A 51 17.11 12.65 16.32
N LYS A 52 17.45 13.56 15.41
CA LYS A 52 16.56 14.63 14.95
C LYS A 52 16.20 14.45 13.49
N LYS A 53 14.94 14.70 13.14
CA LYS A 53 14.50 14.79 11.74
C LYS A 53 14.74 16.20 11.22
N CYS A 54 15.29 16.31 10.02
CA CYS A 54 15.51 17.60 9.39
C CYS A 54 15.35 17.49 7.88
N PHE A 55 14.74 18.50 7.26
CA PHE A 55 14.71 18.62 5.82
C PHE A 55 16.10 18.98 5.28
N SER A 56 16.47 18.53 4.09
CA SER A 56 17.79 18.80 3.53
C SER A 56 18.11 20.29 3.36
N SER A 57 17.07 21.13 3.20
CA SER A 57 17.17 22.60 3.16
C SER A 57 17.48 23.28 4.51
N MET A 58 17.30 22.59 5.63
CA MET A 58 17.38 23.15 6.99
C MET A 58 18.49 22.54 7.85
N ILE A 59 19.41 21.78 7.24
CA ILE A 59 20.44 21.06 7.99
C ILE A 59 21.46 22.05 8.55
N GLU A 60 21.51 22.12 9.88
CA GLU A 60 22.53 22.84 10.64
C GLU A 60 23.56 21.88 11.26
N GLU A 61 24.68 22.44 11.72
CA GLU A 61 25.68 21.69 12.50
C GLU A 61 25.08 21.04 13.74
N SER A 62 25.44 19.79 14.00
CA SER A 62 24.83 18.97 15.04
C SER A 62 25.73 17.81 15.42
N GLU A 63 25.89 17.58 16.73
CA GLU A 63 26.54 16.38 17.26
C GLU A 63 25.58 15.17 17.33
N ASP A 64 24.27 15.43 17.34
CA ASP A 64 23.22 14.41 17.27
C ASP A 64 23.09 13.82 15.87
N LEU A 65 22.62 12.57 15.79
CA LEU A 65 22.27 11.93 14.53
C LEU A 65 21.13 12.69 13.84
N VAL A 66 21.36 13.08 12.58
CA VAL A 66 20.36 13.75 11.75
C VAL A 66 19.78 12.77 10.73
N LEU A 67 18.49 12.50 10.84
CA LEU A 67 17.72 11.78 9.84
C LEU A 67 17.18 12.77 8.81
N ILE A 68 17.72 12.69 7.60
CA ILE A 68 17.49 13.63 6.51
C ILE A 68 16.24 13.24 5.74
N LEU A 69 15.34 14.21 5.60
CA LEU A 69 14.18 14.17 4.71
C LEU A 69 14.52 15.00 3.46
N GLU A 70 14.74 14.35 2.32
CA GLU A 70 15.17 15.03 1.09
C GLU A 70 14.02 15.89 0.51
N ASP A 71 14.17 17.22 0.55
CA ASP A 71 13.27 18.19 -0.09
C ASP A 71 13.96 19.02 -1.20
N SER A 72 15.29 19.00 -1.20
CA SER A 72 16.17 19.82 -2.03
C SER A 72 17.55 19.17 -2.17
N LYS A 73 18.46 19.80 -2.95
CA LYS A 73 19.85 19.34 -3.06
C LYS A 73 20.50 19.31 -1.67
N ILE A 74 21.15 18.19 -1.36
CA ILE A 74 21.74 17.95 -0.04
C ILE A 74 23.09 18.67 0.05
N TYR A 75 23.18 19.65 0.97
CA TYR A 75 24.42 20.28 1.38
C TYR A 75 24.61 20.02 2.87
N LEU A 76 25.65 19.27 3.22
CA LEU A 76 25.90 18.87 4.61
C LEU A 76 27.01 19.71 5.22
N PRO A 77 26.79 20.33 6.39
CA PRO A 77 27.88 20.82 7.20
C PRO A 77 28.83 19.66 7.53
N SER A 78 30.12 19.96 7.73
CA SER A 78 31.11 18.95 8.12
C SER A 78 31.91 19.47 9.30
N PRO A 79 32.11 18.64 10.36
CA PRO A 79 31.75 17.21 10.47
C PRO A 79 30.32 16.96 11.05
N GLY A 80 29.78 15.75 10.90
CA GLY A 80 28.46 15.39 11.49
C GLY A 80 28.05 13.93 11.28
N LYS A 81 26.89 13.56 11.85
CA LYS A 81 26.27 12.21 11.80
C LYS A 81 24.99 12.26 10.98
N TYR A 82 25.05 11.84 9.73
CA TYR A 82 23.97 12.02 8.77
C TYR A 82 23.43 10.67 8.27
N VAL A 83 22.11 10.51 8.34
CA VAL A 83 21.39 9.37 7.80
C VAL A 83 20.39 9.86 6.76
N LEU A 84 20.61 9.50 5.50
CA LEU A 84 19.65 9.76 4.43
C LEU A 84 18.71 8.56 4.28
N PHE A 85 17.42 8.78 4.42
CA PHE A 85 16.42 7.75 4.16
C PHE A 85 15.87 7.90 2.74
N GLY A 86 16.21 6.99 1.83
CA GLY A 86 15.72 7.05 0.46
C GLY A 86 16.41 6.10 -0.50
N ASN A 87 15.73 5.79 -1.61
CA ASN A 87 16.20 4.80 -2.60
C ASN A 87 17.01 5.40 -3.75
N ARG A 88 17.03 6.73 -3.89
CA ARG A 88 17.85 7.40 -4.90
C ARG A 88 19.29 7.43 -4.43
N ARG A 89 20.18 6.71 -5.13
CA ARG A 89 21.60 6.63 -4.76
C ARG A 89 22.26 8.00 -4.71
N HIS A 90 22.85 8.33 -3.57
CA HIS A 90 23.74 9.48 -3.38
C HIS A 90 25.17 9.00 -3.20
N ARG A 91 26.11 9.61 -3.94
CA ARG A 91 27.52 9.15 -3.98
C ARG A 91 28.30 9.47 -2.70
N ASP A 92 27.87 10.49 -1.97
CA ASP A 92 28.55 10.97 -0.77
C ASP A 92 28.15 10.19 0.51
N PHE A 93 27.29 9.17 0.36
CA PHE A 93 26.78 8.36 1.46
C PHE A 93 27.14 6.89 1.26
N VAL A 94 27.54 6.23 2.35
CA VAL A 94 27.70 4.78 2.40
C VAL A 94 26.31 4.13 2.44
N GLN A 95 26.03 3.22 1.52
CA GLN A 95 24.71 2.62 1.40
C GLN A 95 24.58 1.39 2.31
N ILE A 96 23.50 1.34 3.08
CA ILE A 96 23.07 0.18 3.84
C ILE A 96 21.68 -0.21 3.35
N VAL A 97 21.54 -1.47 2.92
CA VAL A 97 20.26 -2.01 2.45
C VAL A 97 19.51 -2.54 3.66
N PHE A 98 18.39 -1.90 3.99
CA PHE A 98 17.49 -2.38 5.03
C PHE A 98 16.42 -3.27 4.39
N SER A 99 16.53 -4.59 4.62
CA SER A 99 15.63 -5.59 4.06
C SER A 99 15.29 -6.60 5.15
N PRO A 100 14.13 -6.46 5.81
CA PRO A 100 13.72 -7.40 6.84
C PRO A 100 13.61 -8.84 6.33
N THR A 101 14.06 -9.80 7.13
CA THR A 101 13.86 -11.24 6.88
C THR A 101 12.40 -11.64 7.09
N LEU A 102 12.04 -12.85 6.67
CA LEU A 102 10.67 -13.35 6.88
C LEU A 102 10.37 -13.49 8.38
N GLU A 103 11.36 -13.92 9.15
CA GLU A 103 11.31 -14.04 10.61
C GLU A 103 11.12 -12.69 11.29
N GLU A 104 11.84 -11.65 10.84
CA GLU A 104 11.71 -10.28 11.34
C GLU A 104 10.34 -9.69 10.99
N LYS A 105 9.84 -9.91 9.76
CA LYS A 105 8.48 -9.52 9.36
C LYS A 105 7.44 -10.23 10.21
N LEU A 106 7.64 -11.52 10.48
CA LEU A 106 6.75 -12.30 11.34
C LEU A 106 6.74 -11.77 12.77
N ALA A 107 7.90 -11.43 13.33
CA ALA A 107 8.00 -10.83 14.65
C ALA A 107 7.27 -9.47 14.72
N ALA A 108 7.35 -8.66 13.66
CA ALA A 108 6.75 -7.33 13.61
C ALA A 108 5.24 -7.30 13.31
N VAL A 109 4.70 -8.33 12.64
CA VAL A 109 3.29 -8.41 12.22
C VAL A 109 2.49 -9.35 13.14
N GLY A 110 3.09 -10.45 13.60
CA GLY A 110 2.46 -11.46 14.45
C GLY A 110 1.56 -12.48 13.73
N ASP A 111 1.20 -12.24 12.46
CA ASP A 111 0.37 -13.14 11.66
C ASP A 111 1.21 -13.94 10.65
N LYS A 112 1.42 -15.22 10.97
CA LYS A 112 2.17 -16.16 10.13
C LYS A 112 1.57 -16.36 8.74
N TYR A 113 0.24 -16.45 8.63
CA TYR A 113 -0.40 -16.72 7.35
C TYR A 113 -0.28 -15.54 6.42
N THR A 114 -0.53 -14.33 6.94
CA THR A 114 -0.38 -13.08 6.18
C THR A 114 1.06 -12.88 5.70
N VAL A 115 2.05 -13.06 6.58
CA VAL A 115 3.47 -12.87 6.24
C VAL A 115 3.95 -13.88 5.21
N GLN A 116 3.50 -15.14 5.30
CA GLN A 116 3.86 -16.17 4.31
C GLN A 116 3.18 -15.95 2.95
N ALA A 117 1.90 -15.59 2.94
CA ALA A 117 1.15 -15.35 1.71
C ALA A 117 1.63 -14.09 0.95
N TYR A 118 2.14 -13.09 1.67
CA TYR A 118 2.51 -11.79 1.11
C TYR A 118 3.97 -11.40 1.44
N SER A 119 4.90 -12.35 1.39
CA SER A 119 6.29 -12.17 1.81
C SER A 119 7.05 -11.00 1.12
N TYR A 120 6.61 -10.61 -0.08
CA TYR A 120 7.17 -9.50 -0.85
C TYR A 120 6.74 -8.10 -0.37
N LYS A 121 5.67 -8.00 0.43
CA LYS A 121 5.15 -6.71 0.95
C LYS A 121 6.00 -6.20 2.11
N ASN A 122 5.96 -4.89 2.34
CA ASN A 122 6.63 -4.29 3.50
C ASN A 122 5.82 -4.51 4.80
N ILE A 123 6.44 -4.26 5.96
CA ILE A 123 5.83 -4.54 7.27
C ILE A 123 4.52 -3.76 7.48
N ASN A 124 4.46 -2.50 7.03
CA ASN A 124 3.25 -1.68 7.20
C ASN A 124 2.08 -2.20 6.35
N GLU A 125 2.33 -2.61 5.11
CA GLU A 125 1.30 -3.25 4.28
C GLU A 125 0.82 -4.56 4.89
N LEU A 126 1.73 -5.37 5.42
CA LEU A 126 1.40 -6.63 6.09
C LEU A 126 0.54 -6.41 7.33
N ARG A 127 0.85 -5.39 8.15
CA ARG A 127 0.02 -4.99 9.30
C ARG A 127 -1.39 -4.58 8.89
N ARG A 128 -1.51 -3.80 7.81
CA ARG A 128 -2.81 -3.41 7.27
C ARG A 128 -3.63 -4.61 6.83
N ILE A 129 -3.01 -5.57 6.15
CA ILE A 129 -3.67 -6.81 5.72
C ILE A 129 -4.09 -7.63 6.95
N SER A 130 -3.20 -7.84 7.92
CA SER A 130 -3.50 -8.63 9.13
C SER A 130 -4.57 -8.00 10.01
N GLN A 131 -4.67 -6.67 10.02
CA GLN A 131 -5.70 -5.92 10.75
C GLN A 131 -7.03 -5.84 9.97
N GLY A 132 -7.10 -6.41 8.76
CA GLY A 132 -8.29 -6.30 7.92
C GLY A 132 -8.54 -4.87 7.43
N GLU A 133 -7.52 -4.01 7.37
CA GLU A 133 -7.64 -2.66 6.80
C GLU A 133 -7.63 -2.66 5.25
N GLU A 134 -7.50 -3.84 4.62
CA GLU A 134 -7.71 -4.02 3.17
C GLU A 134 -9.13 -3.55 2.73
N TRP A 135 -10.08 -3.48 3.67
CA TRP A 135 -11.43 -2.96 3.50
C TRP A 135 -11.47 -1.47 3.11
N THR A 136 -10.40 -0.72 3.36
CA THR A 136 -10.33 0.71 2.99
C THR A 136 -10.15 0.90 1.49
N ILE A 137 -9.33 0.07 0.84
CA ILE A 137 -9.17 0.14 -0.63
C ILE A 137 -10.47 -0.29 -1.32
N GLU A 138 -11.13 -1.34 -0.80
CA GLU A 138 -12.37 -1.88 -1.37
C GLU A 138 -13.57 -0.93 -1.20
N SER A 139 -13.64 -0.18 -0.09
CA SER A 139 -14.65 0.87 0.09
C SER A 139 -14.38 2.10 -0.80
N TYR A 140 -13.11 2.42 -1.08
CA TYR A 140 -12.72 3.45 -2.05
C TYR A 140 -13.08 3.08 -3.51
N PHE A 141 -12.98 1.80 -3.89
CA PHE A 141 -13.46 1.36 -5.21
C PHE A 141 -14.97 1.50 -5.37
N GLY A 142 -15.72 1.29 -4.28
CA GLY A 142 -17.15 1.55 -4.25
C GLY A 142 -17.48 3.02 -4.49
N SER A 143 -16.85 3.94 -3.77
CA SER A 143 -17.24 5.37 -3.75
C SER A 143 -17.16 6.09 -5.10
N GLY A 144 -16.34 5.63 -6.05
CA GLY A 144 -16.24 6.17 -7.42
C GLY A 144 -17.25 5.61 -8.44
N LEU A 145 -18.12 4.69 -8.02
CA LEU A 145 -19.18 4.11 -8.84
C LEU A 145 -20.55 4.65 -8.44
N ASP A 146 -21.33 5.07 -9.42
CA ASP A 146 -22.75 5.36 -9.18
C ASP A 146 -23.58 4.08 -9.01
N TYR A 147 -24.84 4.25 -8.66
CA TYR A 147 -25.77 3.13 -8.46
C TYR A 147 -25.91 2.23 -9.71
N PHE A 148 -26.02 2.84 -10.89
CA PHE A 148 -26.22 2.10 -12.14
C PHE A 148 -24.97 1.31 -12.53
N GLU A 149 -23.79 1.93 -12.40
CA GLU A 149 -22.51 1.26 -12.59
C GLU A 149 -22.35 0.06 -11.64
N SER A 150 -22.82 0.19 -10.40
CA SER A 150 -22.80 -0.88 -9.40
C SER A 150 -23.68 -2.07 -9.81
N VAL A 151 -24.90 -1.81 -10.28
CA VAL A 151 -25.81 -2.85 -10.78
C VAL A 151 -25.21 -3.57 -11.99
N ILE A 152 -24.65 -2.82 -12.93
CA ILE A 152 -24.00 -3.39 -14.13
C ILE A 152 -22.84 -4.30 -13.74
N MET A 153 -21.98 -3.87 -12.80
CA MET A 153 -20.85 -4.67 -12.32
C MET A 153 -21.31 -6.02 -11.76
N LEU A 154 -22.43 -6.06 -11.04
CA LEU A 154 -22.98 -7.30 -10.50
C LEU A 154 -23.56 -8.20 -11.58
N VAL A 155 -24.22 -7.65 -12.61
CA VAL A 155 -24.75 -8.44 -13.73
C VAL A 155 -23.64 -9.01 -14.62
N VAL A 156 -22.59 -8.22 -14.88
CA VAL A 156 -21.44 -8.63 -15.71
C VAL A 156 -20.68 -9.81 -15.10
N LYS A 157 -20.79 -10.02 -13.77
CA LYS A 157 -20.24 -11.20 -13.09
C LYS A 157 -20.74 -12.51 -13.70
N ASN A 158 -22.02 -12.57 -14.06
CA ASN A 158 -22.66 -13.80 -14.54
C ASN A 158 -22.97 -13.77 -16.04
N ARG A 159 -23.16 -12.57 -16.61
CA ARG A 159 -23.54 -12.40 -18.02
C ARG A 159 -22.44 -11.63 -18.74
N ASN A 160 -21.85 -12.22 -19.78
CA ASN A 160 -20.70 -11.63 -20.45
C ASN A 160 -21.03 -10.97 -21.80
N LYS A 161 -22.13 -11.32 -22.48
CA LYS A 161 -22.52 -10.68 -23.75
C LYS A 161 -23.43 -9.48 -23.52
N PHE A 162 -23.32 -8.46 -24.38
CA PHE A 162 -24.10 -7.23 -24.23
C PHE A 162 -25.61 -7.47 -24.10
N LYS A 163 -26.19 -8.33 -24.94
CA LYS A 163 -27.63 -8.64 -24.90
C LYS A 163 -28.07 -9.26 -23.59
N ASP A 164 -27.24 -10.15 -23.03
CA ASP A 164 -27.53 -10.84 -21.77
C ASP A 164 -27.37 -9.88 -20.59
N ILE A 165 -26.36 -9.00 -20.64
CA ILE A 165 -26.19 -7.93 -19.65
C ILE A 165 -27.38 -6.97 -19.68
N LEU A 166 -27.88 -6.62 -20.86
CA LEU A 166 -29.04 -5.74 -21.02
C LEU A 166 -30.31 -6.35 -20.42
N SER A 167 -30.58 -7.63 -20.67
CA SER A 167 -31.73 -8.30 -20.05
C SER A 167 -31.56 -8.36 -18.52
N GLY A 168 -30.38 -8.72 -18.03
CA GLY A 168 -30.12 -8.85 -16.60
C GLY A 168 -30.19 -7.52 -15.85
N CYS A 169 -29.67 -6.44 -16.45
CA CYS A 169 -29.80 -5.11 -15.87
C CYS A 169 -31.25 -4.62 -15.88
N LYS A 170 -32.03 -4.93 -16.93
CA LYS A 170 -33.45 -4.58 -17.03
C LYS A 170 -34.31 -5.28 -15.97
N GLU A 171 -33.96 -6.52 -15.61
CA GLU A 171 -34.63 -7.29 -14.56
C GLU A 171 -34.46 -6.63 -13.17
N ILE A 172 -33.31 -6.00 -12.93
CA ILE A 172 -32.98 -5.35 -11.65
C ILE A 172 -33.46 -3.89 -11.62
N GLU A 173 -33.21 -3.14 -12.70
CA GLU A 173 -33.50 -1.72 -12.80
C GLU A 173 -33.98 -1.35 -14.21
N SER A 174 -35.26 -1.00 -14.30
CA SER A 174 -35.95 -0.67 -15.55
C SER A 174 -35.24 0.39 -16.40
N LYS A 175 -34.59 1.38 -15.77
CA LYS A 175 -33.85 2.45 -16.46
C LYS A 175 -32.62 1.92 -17.22
N LEU A 176 -32.04 0.80 -16.79
CA LEU A 176 -30.96 0.13 -17.50
C LEU A 176 -31.44 -0.73 -18.68
N GLY A 177 -32.76 -0.84 -18.89
CA GLY A 177 -33.33 -1.46 -20.09
C GLY A 177 -33.13 -0.66 -21.38
N ASN A 178 -32.59 0.57 -21.29
CA ASN A 178 -32.18 1.35 -22.45
C ASN A 178 -30.75 0.96 -22.88
N GLY A 179 -30.63 0.31 -24.04
CA GLY A 179 -29.35 -0.16 -24.56
C GLY A 179 -28.30 0.93 -24.75
N PHE A 180 -28.69 2.14 -25.16
CA PHE A 180 -27.75 3.26 -25.30
C PHE A 180 -27.22 3.72 -23.94
N PHE A 181 -28.09 3.84 -22.94
CA PHE A 181 -27.70 4.22 -21.58
C PHE A 181 -26.78 3.17 -20.93
N LEU A 182 -27.11 1.89 -21.10
CA LEU A 182 -26.27 0.78 -20.64
C LEU A 182 -24.90 0.81 -21.31
N GLN A 183 -24.85 1.00 -22.63
CA GLN A 183 -23.60 1.05 -23.38
C GLN A 183 -22.71 2.22 -22.93
N MET A 184 -23.31 3.39 -22.68
CA MET A 184 -22.60 4.55 -22.13
C MET A 184 -21.97 4.21 -20.77
N LYS A 185 -22.71 3.56 -19.87
CA LYS A 185 -22.20 3.16 -18.55
C LYS A 185 -21.13 2.07 -18.64
N LEU A 186 -21.30 1.05 -19.49
CA LEU A 186 -20.29 0.03 -19.74
C LEU A 186 -19.00 0.62 -20.30
N ASN A 187 -19.08 1.56 -21.24
CA ASN A 187 -17.90 2.26 -21.76
C ASN A 187 -17.20 3.07 -20.65
N GLY A 188 -17.96 3.69 -19.75
CA GLY A 188 -17.40 4.36 -18.55
C GLY A 188 -16.65 3.39 -17.63
N LEU A 189 -17.24 2.22 -17.36
CA LEU A 189 -16.60 1.16 -16.57
C LEU A 189 -15.34 0.59 -17.24
N VAL A 190 -15.33 0.50 -18.57
CA VAL A 190 -14.15 0.13 -19.37
C VAL A 190 -13.07 1.21 -19.28
N GLY A 191 -13.44 2.49 -19.39
CA GLY A 191 -12.52 3.61 -19.20
C GLY A 191 -11.90 3.66 -17.80
N LYS A 192 -12.65 3.24 -16.77
CA LYS A 192 -12.18 3.08 -15.39
C LYS A 192 -11.37 1.80 -15.16
N LEU A 193 -11.17 0.96 -16.18
CA LEU A 193 -10.47 -0.33 -16.12
C LEU A 193 -11.11 -1.38 -15.18
N LEU A 194 -12.39 -1.19 -14.82
CA LEU A 194 -13.15 -2.10 -13.96
C LEU A 194 -13.78 -3.25 -14.75
N VAL A 195 -14.02 -3.01 -16.05
CA VAL A 195 -14.53 -3.97 -17.02
C VAL A 195 -13.59 -4.01 -18.21
N VAL A 196 -13.29 -5.21 -18.72
CA VAL A 196 -12.55 -5.43 -19.96
C VAL A 196 -13.55 -5.82 -21.04
N ARG A 197 -13.46 -5.16 -22.19
CA ARG A 197 -14.28 -5.45 -23.37
C ARG A 197 -13.46 -6.13 -24.45
N ASN A 198 -13.94 -7.28 -24.91
CA ASN A 198 -13.40 -8.03 -26.05
C ASN A 198 -14.51 -8.26 -27.07
N GLY A 199 -14.63 -7.37 -28.06
CA GLY A 199 -15.72 -7.40 -29.04
C GLY A 199 -17.07 -7.11 -28.39
N ASP A 200 -17.96 -8.11 -28.40
CA ASP A 200 -19.29 -8.06 -27.75
C ASP A 200 -19.30 -8.69 -26.34
N SER A 201 -18.15 -9.17 -25.88
CA SER A 201 -17.99 -9.79 -24.56
C SER A 201 -17.36 -8.83 -23.55
N TYR A 202 -17.85 -8.88 -22.32
CA TYR A 202 -17.41 -8.07 -21.19
C TYR A 202 -17.01 -9.00 -20.04
N ARG A 203 -15.94 -8.64 -19.34
CA ARG A 203 -15.44 -9.36 -18.17
C ARG A 203 -15.05 -8.37 -17.09
N LEU A 204 -15.32 -8.71 -15.84
CA LEU A 204 -14.86 -7.94 -14.70
C LEU A 204 -13.33 -8.01 -14.55
N ASN A 205 -12.75 -6.90 -14.15
CA ASN A 205 -11.33 -6.76 -13.81
C ASN A 205 -11.16 -6.32 -12.35
N VAL A 206 -11.98 -6.90 -11.48
CA VAL A 206 -11.99 -6.64 -10.04
C VAL A 206 -12.07 -7.96 -9.28
N SER A 207 -11.61 -7.98 -8.03
CA SER A 207 -11.70 -9.16 -7.17
C SER A 207 -13.16 -9.46 -6.77
N LYS A 208 -13.42 -10.69 -6.33
CA LYS A 208 -14.72 -11.09 -5.77
C LYS A 208 -15.09 -10.28 -4.53
N SER A 209 -14.10 -9.89 -3.71
CA SER A 209 -14.31 -9.08 -2.51
C SER A 209 -14.82 -7.68 -2.83
N VAL A 210 -14.26 -7.02 -3.85
CA VAL A 210 -14.72 -5.71 -4.34
C VAL A 210 -16.18 -5.78 -4.81
N LEU A 211 -16.57 -6.83 -5.53
CA LEU A 211 -17.98 -7.05 -5.91
C LEU A 211 -18.89 -7.27 -4.69
N GLY A 212 -18.40 -8.00 -3.69
CA GLY A 212 -19.06 -8.17 -2.39
C GLY A 212 -19.37 -6.82 -1.73
N SER A 213 -18.39 -5.94 -1.69
CA SER A 213 -18.51 -4.60 -1.11
C SER A 213 -19.45 -3.69 -1.92
N ILE A 214 -19.39 -3.74 -3.25
CA ILE A 214 -20.33 -3.04 -4.13
C ILE A 214 -21.76 -3.51 -3.87
N GLY A 215 -21.99 -4.82 -3.82
CA GLY A 215 -23.30 -5.42 -3.54
C GLY A 215 -23.88 -4.94 -2.22
N LYS A 216 -23.12 -5.07 -1.12
CA LYS A 216 -23.56 -4.62 0.22
C LYS A 216 -23.98 -3.15 0.23
N ARG A 217 -23.26 -2.29 -0.49
CA ARG A 217 -23.56 -0.85 -0.57
C ARG A 217 -24.90 -0.55 -1.23
N ILE A 218 -25.27 -1.30 -2.26
CA ILE A 218 -26.53 -1.11 -2.98
C ILE A 218 -27.67 -2.01 -2.46
N GLY A 219 -27.45 -2.73 -1.36
CA GLY A 219 -28.45 -3.60 -0.73
C GLY A 219 -28.61 -4.98 -1.39
N PHE A 220 -27.66 -5.42 -2.21
CA PHE A 220 -27.66 -6.74 -2.85
C PHE A 220 -26.61 -7.67 -2.23
N ASN A 221 -26.93 -8.94 -2.00
CA ASN A 221 -25.92 -9.93 -1.68
C ASN A 221 -25.20 -10.32 -2.98
N ALA A 222 -23.87 -10.31 -3.02
CA ALA A 222 -23.12 -10.60 -4.25
C ALA A 222 -23.35 -12.03 -4.80
N ASP A 223 -23.96 -12.92 -4.01
CA ASP A 223 -24.36 -14.27 -4.39
C ASP A 223 -25.85 -14.41 -4.75
N SER A 224 -26.63 -13.31 -4.69
CA SER A 224 -28.09 -13.31 -4.90
C SER A 224 -28.53 -12.86 -6.29
N ILE A 225 -27.60 -12.45 -7.15
CA ILE A 225 -27.90 -12.10 -8.54
C ILE A 225 -27.51 -13.30 -9.40
N ALA A 226 -28.49 -13.91 -10.06
CA ALA A 226 -28.35 -15.04 -10.98
C ALA A 226 -28.31 -14.55 -12.44
#